data_AF-A0A7T7CC48-F1
#
_entry.id   AF-A0A7T7CC48-F1
#
_cell.length_a   1.000
_cell.length_b   1.000
_cell.length_c   1.000
_cell.angle_alpha   90.00
_cell.angle_beta   90.00
_cell.angle_gamma   90.00
#
_symmetry.space_group_name_H-M   'P 1'
#
loop_
_entity.id
_entity.type
_entity.pdbx_description
1 polymer ?
#
loop_
_entity_poly.entity_id
_entity_poly.type
_entity_poly.pdbx_seq_one_letter_code
_entity_poly.pdbx_strand_id
1 'polypeptide(L)' 'MPFREGLLIILIVLFLLVFMLPWSYDITFLNISLVAWGGLSLQLIIPLLAIVLTWENKKRSLDKGEN' A
#
# COMPACT_ATOMS: atom_id res chain seq x y z
N MET A 1 -4.36 17.99 -0.37
CA MET A 1 -2.96 17.73 0.01
C MET A 1 -2.87 18.15 1.47
N PRO A 2 -2.56 17.31 2.48
CA PRO A 2 -1.43 16.37 2.51
C PRO A 2 -1.66 15.03 3.26
N PHE A 3 -2.86 14.76 3.80
CA PHE A 3 -3.06 13.65 4.77
C PHE A 3 -2.89 12.26 4.12
N ARG A 4 -3.33 12.13 2.87
CA ARG A 4 -3.25 10.87 2.10
C ARG A 4 -1.83 10.54 1.65
N GLU A 5 -1.02 11.55 1.33
CA GLU A 5 0.38 11.39 0.97
C GLU A 5 1.22 11.04 2.21
N GLY A 6 0.98 11.71 3.35
CA GLY A 6 1.63 11.38 4.61
C GLY A 6 1.33 9.96 5.10
N LEU A 7 0.08 9.51 4.95
CA LEU A 7 -0.32 8.16 5.31
C LEU A 7 0.33 7.10 4.41
N LEU A 8 0.47 7.36 3.11
CA LEU A 8 1.19 6.48 2.17
C LEU A 8 2.67 6.36 2.56
N ILE A 9 3.33 7.48 2.87
CA ILE A 9 4.73 7.49 3.30
C ILE A 9 4.90 6.70 4.60
N ILE A 10 4.02 6.90 5.58
CA ILE A 10 4.03 6.15 6.85
C ILE A 10 3.85 4.66 6.59
N LEU A 11 2.92 4.27 5.71
CA LEU A 11 2.72 2.86 5.34
C LEU A 11 3.98 2.25 4.71
N ILE A 12 4.65 2.98 3.82
CA ILE A 12 5.88 2.54 3.14
C ILE A 12 7.01 2.38 4.16
N VAL A 13 7.20 3.35 5.06
CA VAL A 13 8.24 3.29 6.10
C VAL A 13 7.96 2.14 7.06
N LEU A 14 6.71 1.96 7.49
CA LEU A 14 6.32 0.86 8.36
C LEU A 14 6.54 -0.49 7.67
N PHE A 15 6.20 -0.60 6.37
CA PHE A 15 6.47 -1.78 5.56
C PHE A 15 7.97 -2.07 5.51
N LEU A 16 8.82 -1.07 5.22
CA LEU A 16 10.26 -1.26 5.19
C LEU A 16 10.81 -1.69 6.56
N LEU A 17 10.34 -1.09 7.66
CA LEU A 17 10.76 -1.51 9.00
C LEU A 17 10.35 -2.95 9.31
N VAL A 18 9.11 -3.33 9.00
CA VAL A 18 8.61 -4.68 9.28
C VAL A 18 9.24 -5.73 8.36
N PHE A 19 9.61 -5.39 7.12
CA PHE A 19 10.13 -6.37 6.17
C PHE A 19 11.66 -6.39 6.04
N MET A 20 12.34 -5.28 6.31
CA MET A 20 13.81 -5.19 6.28
C MET A 20 14.47 -5.24 7.65
N LEU A 21 13.73 -5.26 8.77
CA LEU A 21 14.35 -5.53 10.06
C LEU A 21 15.06 -6.90 9.97
N PRO A 22 16.30 -7.02 10.44
CA PRO A 22 16.94 -8.31 10.60
C PRO A 22 16.28 -9.01 11.79
N TRP A 23 15.14 -9.65 11.52
CA TRP A 23 14.44 -10.47 12.49
C TRP A 23 15.39 -11.58 12.93
N SER A 24 15.59 -11.74 14.25
CA SER A 24 16.43 -12.81 14.78
C SER A 24 15.87 -14.21 14.51
N TYR A 25 14.64 -14.32 14.01
CA TYR A 25 13.96 -15.57 13.68
C TYR A 25 13.27 -15.43 12.33
N ASP A 26 13.29 -16.49 11.52
CA ASP A 26 12.48 -16.60 10.32
C ASP A 26 11.00 -16.61 10.70
N ILE A 27 10.37 -15.43 10.63
CA ILE A 27 8.92 -15.33 10.83
C ILE A 27 8.28 -16.04 9.64
N THR A 28 7.75 -17.22 9.90
CA THR A 28 7.09 -18.05 8.91
C THR A 28 5.65 -18.26 9.34
N PHE A 29 4.73 -18.05 8.40
CA PHE A 29 3.31 -18.34 8.58
C PHE A 29 2.93 -19.38 7.54
N LEU A 30 2.40 -20.53 7.99
CA LEU A 30 2.15 -21.70 7.11
C LEU A 30 3.42 -22.18 6.35
N ASN A 31 4.59 -22.19 7.00
CA ASN A 31 5.89 -22.50 6.35
C ASN A 31 6.30 -21.56 5.21
N ILE A 32 5.60 -20.43 5.04
CA ILE A 32 5.92 -19.41 4.04
C ILE A 32 6.52 -18.21 4.77
N SER A 33 7.63 -17.66 4.24
CA SER A 33 8.31 -16.52 4.87
C SER A 33 7.40 -15.29 4.93
N LEU A 34 7.54 -14.51 5.99
CA LEU A 34 6.81 -13.25 6.14
C LEU A 34 7.05 -12.38 4.90
N VAL A 35 8.29 -12.30 4.41
CA VAL A 35 8.66 -11.57 3.18
C VAL A 35 7.83 -12.00 1.97
N ALA A 36 7.59 -13.30 1.79
CA ALA A 36 6.73 -13.79 0.71
C ALA A 36 5.26 -13.37 0.88
N TRP A 37 4.74 -13.37 2.12
CA TRP A 37 3.42 -12.78 2.43
C TRP A 37 3.36 -11.28 2.16
N GLY A 38 4.44 -10.55 2.46
CA GLY A 38 4.62 -9.14 2.11
C GLY A 38 4.50 -8.91 0.61
N GLY A 39 5.23 -9.68 -0.20
CA GLY A 39 5.14 -9.62 -1.66
C GLY A 39 3.74 -9.91 -2.20
N LEU A 40 3.09 -10.96 -1.70
CA LEU A 40 1.72 -11.34 -2.07
C LEU A 40 0.71 -10.23 -1.73
N SER A 41 0.79 -9.65 -0.54
CA SER A 41 -0.10 -8.55 -0.14
C SER A 41 0.08 -7.31 -1.01
N LEU A 42 1.32 -6.95 -1.38
CA LEU A 42 1.60 -5.85 -2.30
C LEU A 42 0.96 -6.07 -3.67
N GLN A 43 0.98 -7.31 -4.15
CA GLN A 43 0.38 -7.67 -5.43
C GLN A 43 -1.15 -7.45 -5.45
N LEU A 44 -1.82 -7.54 -4.29
CA LEU A 44 -3.23 -7.20 -4.13
C LEU A 44 -3.47 -5.71 -3.88
N ILE A 45 -2.59 -5.06 -3.11
CA ILE A 45 -2.74 -3.64 -2.72
C ILE A 45 -2.52 -2.70 -3.91
N ILE A 46 -1.54 -2.99 -4.78
CA ILE A 46 -1.21 -2.17 -5.96
C ILE A 46 -2.42 -1.97 -6.89
N PRO A 47 -3.09 -3.01 -7.41
CA PRO A 47 -4.24 -2.83 -8.29
C PRO A 47 -5.42 -2.15 -7.55
N LEU A 48 -5.59 -2.41 -6.26
CA LEU A 48 -6.63 -1.77 -5.45
C LEU A 48 -6.41 -0.25 -5.35
N LEU A 49 -5.17 0.16 -5.05
CA LEU A 49 -4.77 1.57 -5.03
C LEU A 49 -4.94 2.23 -6.39
N ALA A 50 -4.59 1.55 -7.48
CA ALA A 50 -4.79 2.06 -8.84
C ALA A 50 -6.28 2.34 -9.12
N ILE A 51 -7.17 1.41 -8.77
CA ILE A 51 -8.62 1.60 -8.93
C ILE A 51 -9.12 2.79 -8.11
N VAL A 52 -8.71 2.90 -6.84
CA VAL A 52 -9.10 4.00 -5.95
C VAL A 52 -8.63 5.34 -6.52
N LEU A 53 -7.38 5.44 -6.97
CA LEU A 53 -6.83 6.67 -7.55
C LEU A 53 -7.54 7.05 -8.86
N THR A 54 -7.81 6.08 -9.74
CA THR A 54 -8.56 6.32 -10.97
C THR A 54 -9.98 6.78 -10.68
N TRP A 55 -10.65 6.19 -9.70
CA TRP A 55 -12.00 6.58 -9.29
C TRP A 55 -12.02 8.01 -8.72
N GLU A 56 -11.05 8.37 -7.88
CA GLU A 56 -10.95 9.71 -7.31
C GLU A 56 -10.65 10.77 -8.36
N ASN A 57 -9.78 10.48 -9.33
CA ASN A 57 -9.52 11.35 -10.47
C ASN A 57 -10.77 11.53 -11.35
N LYS A 58 -11.55 10.46 -11.56
CA LYS A 58 -12.83 10.54 -12.27
C LYS A 58 -13.85 11.40 -11.52
N LYS A 59 -13.96 11.25 -10.19
CA LYS A 59 -14.86 12.07 -9.38
C LYS A 59 -14.49 13.56 -9.43
N ARG A 60 -13.20 13.89 -9.33
CA ARG A 60 -12.72 15.29 -9.41
C ARG A 60 -12.90 15.93 -10.79
N SER A 61 -12.87 15.15 -11.86
CA SER A 61 -13.10 15.67 -13.21
C SER A 61 -14.57 15.94 -13.49
N LEU A 62 -15.48 15.13 -12.92
CA LEU A 62 -16.92 15.38 -12.98
C LEU A 62 -17.34 16.64 -12.20
N ASP A 63 -16.77 16.85 -11.02
CA ASP A 63 -17.01 18.03 -10.16
C ASP A 63 -16.57 19.37 -10.80
N LYS A 64 -15.60 19.34 -11.73
CA LYS A 64 -15.15 20.53 -12.46
C LYS A 64 -15.94 20.83 -13.73
N GLY A 65 -16.77 19.90 -14.21
CA GLY A 65 -17.58 20.09 -15.43
C GLY A 65 -18.96 20.71 -15.17
N GLU A 66 -19.34 20.91 -13.90
CA GLU A 66 -20.65 21.40 -13.47
C GLU A 66 -20.63 22.88 -13.03
N ASN A 67 -19.52 23.59 -13.25
CA ASN A 67 -19.34 25.02 -12.98
C ASN A 67 -19.12 25.82 -14.26
#